data_AF-A0ABD2TDB7-F1
#
_entry.id   AF-A0ABD2TDB7-F1
#
_cell.length_a   1.000
_cell.length_b   1.000
_cell.length_c   1.000
_cell.angle_alpha   90.00
_cell.angle_beta   90.00
_cell.angle_gamma   90.00
#
_symmetry.space_group_name_H-M   'P 1'
#
loop_
_entity.id
_entity.type
_entity.pdbx_description
1 polymer ?
#
loop_
_entity_poly.entity_id
_entity_poly.type
_entity_poly.pdbx_seq_one_letter_code
_entity_poly.pdbx_strand_id
1 'polypeptide(L)'
;MGESFTIQIHSNLVKQLADEGEKLKKKTRKPKTKIQRENKTTHQKLISSDPDVVRGPAATGWPVQPPLFIPVPPPPHPAIAELDAIRSVIKESEEVVEKLQKHEEKMLQEVTKKAKDLHDKEFKLPNQKPIPCLDERDACFKCYKEHEKDPLSCANVVQNFAECARRVKQQVNLADK
;
A
#
# COMPACT_ATOMS: atom_id res chain seq x y z
N MET A 1 28.32 -24.56 -24.56
CA MET A 1 28.51 -23.19 -25.06
C MET A 1 27.98 -22.27 -23.98
N GLY A 2 28.86 -21.58 -23.23
CA GLY A 2 28.46 -20.68 -22.15
C GLY A 2 28.62 -19.24 -22.61
N GLU A 3 27.51 -18.55 -22.84
CA GLU A 3 27.51 -17.15 -23.20
C GLU A 3 27.63 -16.30 -21.92
N SER A 4 28.75 -15.61 -21.77
CA SER A 4 29.00 -14.68 -20.67
C SER A 4 28.29 -13.36 -20.94
N PHE A 5 27.11 -13.16 -20.37
CA PHE A 5 26.42 -11.87 -20.43
C PHE A 5 27.14 -10.87 -19.51
N THR A 6 27.76 -9.85 -20.12
CA THR A 6 28.32 -8.71 -19.39
C THR A 6 27.30 -7.59 -19.38
N ILE A 7 26.78 -7.24 -18.20
CA ILE A 7 25.85 -6.13 -18.04
C ILE A 7 26.68 -4.84 -17.95
N GLN A 8 26.55 -3.96 -18.94
CA GLN A 8 27.14 -2.62 -18.90
C GLN A 8 26.10 -1.62 -18.40
N ILE A 9 26.30 -1.10 -17.19
CA ILE A 9 25.43 -0.06 -16.64
C ILE A 9 26.00 1.30 -17.09
N HIS A 10 25.23 2.02 -17.88
CA HIS A 10 25.61 3.35 -18.37
C HIS A 10 25.60 4.37 -17.23
N SER A 11 26.64 5.20 -17.13
CA SER A 11 26.80 6.19 -16.06
C SER A 11 25.66 7.23 -15.97
N ASN A 12 24.94 7.44 -17.07
CA ASN A 12 23.78 8.33 -17.12
C ASN A 12 22.57 7.78 -16.34
N LEU A 13 22.38 6.45 -16.33
CA LEU A 13 21.31 5.81 -15.58
C LEU A 13 21.51 5.99 -14.07
N VAL A 14 22.77 5.89 -13.61
CA VAL A 14 23.14 6.08 -12.21
C VAL A 14 22.84 7.52 -11.75
N LYS A 15 23.13 8.52 -12.60
CA LYS A 15 22.83 9.93 -12.29
C LYS A 15 21.32 10.19 -12.21
N GLN A 16 20.54 9.61 -13.11
CA GLN A 16 19.09 9.78 -13.12
C GLN A 16 18.41 9.18 -11.88
N LEU A 17 18.88 8.02 -11.41
CA LEU A 17 18.39 7.38 -10.18
C LEU A 17 18.80 8.16 -8.92
N ALA A 18 19.94 8.84 -8.92
CA ALA A 18 20.38 9.67 -7.80
C ALA A 18 19.58 10.98 -7.66
N ASP A 19 19.17 11.60 -8.76
CA ASP A 19 18.46 12.90 -8.78
C ASP A 19 16.95 12.76 -8.46
N GLU A 20 16.34 11.58 -8.73
CA GLU A 20 14.93 11.28 -8.37
C GLU A 20 14.69 11.27 -6.85
N GLY A 21 15.72 10.96 -6.05
CA GLY A 21 15.62 10.91 -4.58
C GLY A 21 15.55 12.28 -3.90
N GLU A 22 16.07 13.34 -4.52
CA GLU A 22 16.21 14.64 -3.85
C GLU A 22 15.01 15.58 -4.00
N LYS A 23 14.12 15.39 -5.00
CA LYS A 23 13.10 16.42 -5.35
C LYS A 23 11.67 16.09 -4.92
N LEU A 24 11.43 14.94 -4.29
CA LEU A 24 10.10 14.53 -3.82
C LEU A 24 9.82 14.93 -2.34
N LYS A 25 9.99 16.21 -2.02
CA LYS A 25 9.36 16.83 -0.83
C LYS A 25 8.74 18.18 -1.17
N LYS A 26 7.65 18.17 -1.95
CA LYS A 26 6.72 19.31 -2.06
C LYS A 26 5.28 18.85 -1.87
N LYS A 27 4.60 19.54 -0.95
CA LYS A 27 3.27 19.30 -0.39
C LYS A 27 2.19 19.04 -1.46
N THR A 28 1.48 17.92 -1.35
CA THR A 28 0.29 17.59 -2.15
C THR A 28 -0.84 18.58 -1.87
N ARG A 29 -1.04 19.57 -2.74
CA ARG A 29 -2.31 20.32 -2.83
C ARG A 29 -3.23 19.55 -3.78
N LYS A 30 -4.40 19.14 -3.27
CA LYS A 30 -5.47 18.46 -4.04
C LYS A 30 -5.89 19.29 -5.26
N PRO A 31 -5.94 18.73 -6.49
CA PRO A 31 -6.61 19.38 -7.61
C PRO A 31 -8.12 19.07 -7.58
N LYS A 32 -8.93 20.13 -7.68
CA LYS A 32 -10.39 20.04 -7.94
C LYS A 32 -10.61 19.62 -9.39
N THR A 33 -11.34 18.53 -9.59
CA THR A 33 -11.84 18.11 -10.91
C THR A 33 -12.96 19.05 -11.35
N LYS A 34 -12.75 19.83 -12.41
CA LYS A 34 -13.81 20.59 -13.09
C LYS A 34 -14.02 19.94 -14.46
N ILE A 35 -15.18 19.32 -14.60
CA ILE A 35 -15.71 18.73 -15.84
C ILE A 35 -15.77 19.83 -16.91
N GLN A 36 -15.13 19.62 -18.06
CA GLN A 36 -15.50 20.29 -19.31
C GLN A 36 -15.54 19.28 -20.46
N ARG A 37 -16.68 19.34 -21.13
CA ARG A 37 -17.20 18.48 -22.19
C ARG A 37 -16.73 19.03 -23.54
N GLU A 38 -15.96 18.21 -24.24
CA GLU A 38 -15.93 17.99 -25.69
C GLU A 38 -16.64 19.00 -26.63
N ASN A 39 -15.91 19.60 -27.59
CA ASN A 39 -16.06 19.33 -29.04
C ASN A 39 -15.59 20.45 -30.00
N LYS A 40 -14.87 19.99 -31.05
CA LYS A 40 -14.83 20.44 -32.46
C LYS A 40 -14.15 21.76 -32.86
N THR A 41 -13.14 21.60 -33.72
CA THR A 41 -12.81 22.53 -34.81
C THR A 41 -13.06 21.85 -36.16
N THR A 42 -14.05 22.36 -36.89
CA THR A 42 -14.17 22.21 -38.35
C THR A 42 -14.28 23.61 -38.92
N HIS A 43 -13.48 23.89 -39.96
CA HIS A 43 -13.53 25.11 -40.74
C HIS A 43 -14.96 25.39 -41.25
N GLN A 44 -15.42 26.64 -41.19
CA GLN A 44 -15.59 27.53 -42.35
C GLN A 44 -16.40 28.78 -42.01
N LYS A 45 -16.16 29.78 -42.86
CA LYS A 45 -16.42 31.22 -42.83
C LYS A 45 -17.90 31.62 -43.03
N LEU A 46 -18.34 32.52 -42.14
CA LEU A 46 -19.21 33.71 -42.26
C LEU A 46 -20.08 33.95 -43.53
N ILE A 47 -21.30 34.48 -43.27
CA ILE A 47 -22.19 35.44 -44.01
C ILE A 47 -23.61 34.86 -44.13
N SER A 48 -24.61 35.31 -43.34
CA SER A 48 -25.48 36.51 -43.44
C SER A 48 -26.67 36.35 -44.40
N SER A 49 -27.87 36.48 -43.82
CA SER A 49 -29.16 37.02 -44.31
C SER A 49 -29.82 36.47 -45.60
N ASP A 50 -31.05 35.98 -45.40
CA ASP A 50 -32.17 35.73 -46.34
C ASP A 50 -32.68 37.03 -47.02
N PRO A 51 -33.64 37.08 -47.99
CA PRO A 51 -34.22 36.06 -48.91
C PRO A 51 -34.21 36.49 -50.41
N ASP A 52 -34.22 35.54 -51.35
CA ASP A 52 -35.12 35.62 -52.54
C ASP A 52 -35.07 34.37 -53.44
N VAL A 53 -36.27 33.80 -53.62
CA VAL A 53 -36.84 33.04 -54.74
C VAL A 53 -35.88 32.39 -55.77
N VAL A 54 -35.79 31.05 -55.76
CA VAL A 54 -36.04 30.22 -56.97
C VAL A 54 -36.65 28.87 -56.55
N ARG A 55 -37.75 28.53 -57.22
CA ARG A 55 -38.64 27.38 -57.04
C ARG A 55 -38.04 26.10 -57.66
N GLY A 56 -38.03 24.97 -56.92
CA GLY A 56 -37.71 23.62 -57.41
C GLY A 56 -38.12 22.53 -56.39
N PRO A 57 -38.49 21.30 -56.81
CA PRO A 57 -39.74 20.67 -56.40
C PRO A 57 -39.73 19.84 -55.11
N ALA A 58 -40.92 19.82 -54.50
CA ALA A 58 -41.54 18.91 -53.52
C ALA A 58 -40.72 17.74 -52.91
N ALA A 59 -40.73 17.75 -51.57
CA ALA A 59 -40.84 16.63 -50.62
C ALA A 59 -40.45 15.22 -51.10
N THR A 60 -39.41 14.67 -50.47
CA THR A 60 -39.27 13.21 -50.30
C THR A 60 -39.03 12.92 -48.82
N GLY A 61 -40.12 12.64 -48.11
CA GLY A 61 -40.08 12.25 -46.71
C GLY A 61 -39.42 10.88 -46.54
N TRP A 62 -38.61 10.73 -45.49
CA TRP A 62 -38.11 9.43 -45.07
C TRP A 62 -39.21 8.69 -44.30
N PRO A 63 -39.54 7.43 -44.64
CA PRO A 63 -40.50 6.69 -43.85
C PRO A 63 -39.83 6.21 -42.56
N VAL A 64 -40.24 6.77 -41.42
CA VAL A 64 -39.96 6.19 -40.10
C VAL A 64 -40.89 4.99 -39.93
N GLN A 65 -40.35 3.78 -40.08
CA GLN A 65 -41.09 2.56 -39.78
C GLN A 65 -41.13 2.29 -38.26
N PRO A 66 -42.22 1.73 -37.71
CA PRO A 66 -42.31 1.34 -36.30
C PRO A 66 -41.33 0.19 -35.97
N PRO A 67 -40.84 0.07 -34.72
CA PRO A 67 -39.91 -1.00 -34.36
C PRO A 67 -40.65 -2.34 -34.36
N LEU A 68 -40.39 -3.16 -35.37
CA LEU A 68 -40.77 -4.56 -35.36
C LEU A 68 -39.85 -5.28 -34.38
N PHE A 69 -40.40 -5.84 -33.31
CA PHE A 69 -39.68 -6.76 -32.44
C PHE A 69 -39.41 -8.04 -33.24
N ILE A 70 -38.20 -8.14 -33.80
CA ILE A 70 -37.68 -9.35 -34.42
C ILE A 70 -37.08 -10.21 -33.28
N PRO A 71 -37.42 -11.50 -33.16
CA PRO A 71 -36.75 -12.39 -32.23
C PRO A 71 -35.25 -12.42 -32.56
N VAL A 72 -34.39 -12.11 -31.58
CA VAL A 72 -32.95 -12.22 -31.75
C VAL A 72 -32.64 -13.69 -32.05
N PRO A 73 -32.06 -14.03 -33.22
CA PRO A 73 -31.70 -15.41 -33.52
C PRO A 73 -30.64 -15.87 -32.50
N PRO A 74 -30.69 -17.14 -32.05
CA PRO A 74 -29.70 -17.65 -31.12
C PRO A 74 -28.29 -17.47 -31.70
N PRO A 75 -27.31 -17.06 -30.87
CA PRO A 75 -25.95 -16.83 -31.36
C PRO A 75 -25.42 -18.08 -32.05
N PRO A 76 -24.67 -17.93 -33.15
CA PRO A 76 -24.14 -19.07 -33.88
C PRO A 76 -23.23 -19.88 -32.96
N HIS A 77 -23.38 -21.21 -32.95
CA HIS A 77 -22.57 -22.15 -32.18
C HIS A 77 -21.05 -21.83 -32.13
N PRO A 78 -20.37 -21.41 -33.22
CA PRO A 78 -18.95 -21.02 -33.15
C PRO A 78 -18.66 -19.85 -32.19
N ALA A 79 -19.54 -18.86 -32.10
CA ALA A 79 -19.36 -17.73 -31.19
C ALA A 79 -19.49 -18.14 -29.71
N ILE A 80 -20.28 -19.18 -29.43
CA ILE A 80 -20.43 -19.74 -28.07
C ILE A 80 -19.14 -20.48 -27.67
N ALA A 81 -18.56 -21.26 -28.60
CA ALA A 81 -17.32 -21.99 -28.37
C ALA A 81 -16.12 -21.06 -28.09
N GLU A 82 -16.01 -19.92 -28.81
CA GLU A 82 -14.97 -18.92 -28.53
C GLU A 82 -15.13 -18.28 -27.15
N LEU A 83 -16.36 -17.97 -26.73
CA LEU A 83 -16.63 -17.43 -25.40
C LEU A 83 -16.29 -18.42 -24.29
N ASP A 84 -16.57 -19.71 -24.49
CA ASP A 84 -16.24 -20.74 -23.51
C ASP A 84 -14.73 -21.00 -23.45
N ALA A 85 -14.01 -20.90 -24.57
CA ALA A 85 -12.55 -20.94 -24.58
C ALA A 85 -11.93 -19.78 -23.79
N ILE A 86 -12.45 -18.55 -23.97
CA ILE A 86 -12.01 -17.38 -23.20
C ILE A 86 -12.27 -17.57 -21.70
N ARG A 87 -13.45 -18.09 -21.33
CA ARG A 87 -13.78 -18.37 -19.91
C ARG A 87 -12.85 -19.42 -19.31
N SER A 88 -12.47 -20.45 -20.06
CA SER A 88 -11.51 -21.46 -19.60
C SER A 88 -10.16 -20.83 -19.28
N VAL A 89 -9.63 -20.01 -20.20
CA VAL A 89 -8.34 -19.33 -20.00
C VAL A 89 -8.37 -18.40 -18.80
N ILE A 90 -9.47 -17.65 -18.59
CA ILE A 90 -9.63 -16.80 -17.40
C ILE A 90 -9.59 -17.64 -16.14
N LYS A 91 -10.36 -18.73 -16.08
CA LYS A 91 -10.39 -19.61 -14.92
C LYS A 91 -9.02 -20.23 -14.63
N GLU A 92 -8.33 -20.70 -15.67
CA GLU A 92 -6.97 -21.22 -15.54
C GLU A 92 -6.00 -20.15 -15.01
N SER A 93 -6.13 -18.90 -15.48
CA SER A 93 -5.31 -17.80 -14.99
C SER A 93 -5.56 -17.49 -13.51
N GLU A 94 -6.82 -17.52 -13.07
CA GLU A 94 -7.21 -17.31 -11.67
C GLU A 94 -6.62 -18.41 -10.77
N GLU A 95 -6.69 -19.68 -11.19
CA GLU A 95 -6.10 -20.80 -10.45
C GLU A 95 -4.56 -20.69 -10.34
N VAL A 96 -3.89 -20.23 -11.39
CA VAL A 96 -2.44 -19.99 -11.36
C VAL A 96 -2.09 -18.84 -10.42
N VAL A 97 -2.86 -17.75 -10.45
CA VAL A 97 -2.67 -16.61 -9.54
C VAL A 97 -2.84 -17.04 -8.08
N GLU A 98 -3.87 -17.83 -7.76
CA GLU A 98 -4.09 -18.33 -6.40
C GLU A 98 -2.91 -19.19 -5.91
N LYS A 99 -2.38 -20.06 -6.77
CA LYS A 99 -1.19 -20.88 -6.46
C LYS A 99 0.06 -20.01 -6.23
N LEU A 100 0.27 -18.99 -7.05
CA LEU A 100 1.39 -18.06 -6.89
C LEU A 100 1.27 -17.25 -5.61
N GLN A 101 0.09 -16.74 -5.28
CA GLN A 101 -0.16 -16.02 -4.02
C GLN A 101 0.14 -16.89 -2.80
N LYS A 102 -0.29 -18.16 -2.79
CA LYS A 102 0.04 -19.10 -1.71
C LYS A 102 1.55 -19.35 -1.60
N HIS A 103 2.24 -19.43 -2.74
CA HIS A 103 3.69 -19.61 -2.75
C HIS A 103 4.43 -18.37 -2.22
N GLU A 104 3.99 -17.19 -2.63
CA GLU A 104 4.50 -15.91 -2.14
C GLU A 104 4.32 -15.78 -0.63
N GLU A 105 3.12 -16.06 -0.12
CA GLU A 105 2.85 -16.00 1.32
C GLU A 105 3.76 -16.95 2.11
N LYS A 106 3.91 -18.20 1.62
CA LYS A 106 4.81 -19.17 2.24
C LYS A 106 6.26 -18.66 2.26
N MET A 107 6.75 -18.11 1.14
CA MET A 107 8.09 -17.54 1.07
C MET A 107 8.25 -16.36 2.01
N LEU A 108 7.27 -15.45 2.08
CA LEU A 108 7.28 -14.31 3.00
C LEU A 108 7.35 -14.76 4.46
N GLN A 109 6.56 -15.78 4.84
CA GLN A 109 6.61 -16.34 6.19
C GLN A 109 8.00 -16.94 6.49
N GLU A 110 8.59 -17.68 5.55
CA GLU A 110 9.92 -18.28 5.71
C GLU A 110 11.01 -17.21 5.86
N VAL A 111 11.02 -16.20 4.98
CA VAL A 111 11.99 -15.10 5.03
C VAL A 111 11.82 -14.30 6.31
N THR A 112 10.59 -14.00 6.71
CA THR A 112 10.32 -13.27 7.97
C THR A 112 10.81 -14.07 9.18
N LYS A 113 10.57 -15.38 9.21
CA LYS A 113 11.04 -16.25 10.29
C LYS A 113 12.56 -16.29 10.33
N LYS A 114 13.23 -16.46 9.19
CA LYS A 114 14.70 -16.47 9.11
C LYS A 114 15.31 -15.13 9.47
N ALA A 115 14.71 -14.02 9.05
CA ALA A 115 15.16 -12.67 9.40
C ALA A 115 15.07 -12.44 10.91
N LYS A 116 13.96 -12.85 11.55
CA LYS A 116 13.82 -12.80 13.02
C LYS A 116 14.86 -13.67 13.70
N ASP A 117 15.07 -14.89 13.24
CA ASP A 117 16.06 -15.82 13.82
C ASP A 117 17.50 -15.30 13.70
N LEU A 118 17.87 -14.74 12.54
CA LEU A 118 19.18 -14.11 12.34
C LEU A 118 19.35 -12.88 13.24
N HIS A 119 18.35 -12.01 13.29
CA HIS A 119 18.35 -10.86 14.19
C HIS A 119 18.49 -11.30 15.65
N ASP A 120 17.79 -12.36 16.03
CA ASP A 120 17.85 -12.93 17.36
C ASP A 120 19.20 -13.58 17.69
N LYS A 121 19.91 -14.11 16.71
CA LYS A 121 21.22 -14.77 16.94
C LYS A 121 22.38 -13.79 16.92
N GLU A 122 22.37 -12.88 15.95
CA GLU A 122 23.51 -12.00 15.67
C GLU A 122 23.36 -10.63 16.34
N PHE A 123 22.13 -10.16 16.53
CA PHE A 123 21.84 -8.81 17.01
C PHE A 123 21.10 -8.78 18.35
N LYS A 124 21.03 -9.90 19.08
CA LYS A 124 20.66 -9.84 20.50
C LYS A 124 21.74 -9.07 21.24
N LEU A 125 21.37 -7.91 21.80
CA LEU A 125 22.14 -7.35 22.89
C LEU A 125 22.28 -8.45 23.96
N PRO A 126 23.48 -8.65 24.54
CA PRO A 126 23.64 -9.55 25.68
C PRO A 126 22.49 -9.31 26.65
N ASN A 127 21.73 -10.36 26.97
CA ASN A 127 20.47 -10.27 27.71
C ASN A 127 20.57 -9.17 28.75
N GLN A 128 19.76 -8.11 28.61
CA GLN A 128 19.79 -6.99 29.54
C GLN A 128 19.60 -7.58 30.93
N LYS A 129 20.58 -7.38 31.80
CA LYS A 129 20.50 -7.87 33.19
C LYS A 129 19.14 -7.42 33.74
N PRO A 130 18.36 -8.32 34.37
CA PRO A 130 17.06 -7.95 34.90
C PRO A 130 17.24 -6.72 35.78
N ILE A 131 16.34 -5.75 35.63
CA ILE A 131 16.44 -4.50 36.37
C ILE A 131 16.41 -4.88 37.86
N PRO A 132 17.42 -4.49 38.65
CA PRO A 132 17.41 -4.78 40.06
C PRO A 132 16.27 -4.02 40.76
N CYS A 133 15.69 -4.62 41.80
CA CYS A 133 14.66 -4.02 42.65
C CYS A 133 13.33 -3.68 41.95
N LEU A 134 12.93 -4.48 40.95
CA LEU A 134 11.67 -4.25 40.23
C LEU A 134 10.44 -4.35 41.14
N ASP A 135 10.40 -5.33 42.03
CA ASP A 135 9.24 -5.54 42.91
C ASP A 135 9.07 -4.39 43.90
N GLU A 136 10.16 -3.92 44.52
CA GLU A 136 10.13 -2.78 45.44
C GLU A 136 9.82 -1.47 44.71
N ARG A 137 10.31 -1.31 43.48
CA ARG A 137 9.96 -0.16 42.62
C ARG A 137 8.48 -0.15 42.31
N ASP A 138 7.91 -1.28 41.91
CA ASP A 138 6.51 -1.39 41.54
C ASP A 138 5.60 -1.20 42.77
N ALA A 139 6.02 -1.69 43.94
CA ALA A 139 5.37 -1.40 45.22
C ALA A 139 5.38 0.11 45.54
N CYS A 140 6.49 0.82 45.33
CA CYS A 140 6.55 2.28 45.50
C CYS A 140 5.55 3.00 44.60
N PHE A 141 5.55 2.65 43.31
CA PHE A 141 4.60 3.23 42.35
C PHE A 141 3.15 2.95 42.73
N LYS A 142 2.86 1.74 43.20
CA LYS A 142 1.52 1.35 43.62
C LYS A 142 1.07 2.14 44.85
N CYS A 143 1.94 2.27 45.85
CA CYS A 143 1.65 3.05 47.05
C CYS A 143 1.38 4.52 46.72
N TYR A 144 2.21 5.15 45.88
CA TYR A 144 2.00 6.56 45.51
C TYR A 144 0.72 6.78 44.69
N LYS A 145 0.31 5.81 43.87
CA LYS A 145 -0.98 5.86 43.16
C LYS A 145 -2.17 5.73 44.11
N GLU A 146 -2.04 4.94 45.17
CA GLU A 146 -3.10 4.76 46.17
C GLU A 146 -3.17 5.95 47.15
N HIS A 147 -2.05 6.63 47.41
CA HIS A 147 -1.91 7.72 48.37
C HIS A 147 -1.52 9.07 47.73
N GLU A 148 -2.20 9.49 46.67
CA GLU A 148 -1.89 10.74 45.95
C GLU A 148 -1.94 12.00 46.85
N LYS A 149 -2.82 12.01 47.85
CA LYS A 149 -3.03 13.14 48.76
C LYS A 149 -2.11 13.13 49.99
N ASP A 150 -1.55 11.97 50.32
CA ASP A 150 -0.62 11.82 51.43
C ASP A 150 0.58 10.95 51.01
N PRO A 151 1.52 11.51 50.24
CA PRO A 151 2.68 10.77 49.75
C PRO A 151 3.62 10.27 50.87
N LEU A 152 3.50 10.81 52.10
CA LEU A 152 4.35 10.45 53.22
C LEU A 152 3.96 9.09 53.84
N SER A 153 2.73 8.63 53.63
CA SER A 153 2.29 7.29 54.07
C SER A 153 3.13 6.17 53.43
N CYS A 154 3.71 6.42 52.25
CA CYS A 154 4.54 5.47 51.50
C CYS A 154 5.99 5.37 51.98
N ALA A 155 6.37 6.07 53.06
CA ALA A 155 7.76 6.12 53.55
C ALA A 155 8.41 4.74 53.75
N ASN A 156 7.67 3.77 54.30
CA ASN A 156 8.17 2.41 54.52
C ASN A 156 8.49 1.70 53.19
N VAL A 157 7.59 1.82 52.20
CA VAL A 157 7.75 1.20 50.87
C VAL A 157 8.95 1.81 50.14
N VAL A 158 9.11 3.13 50.23
CA VAL A 158 10.28 3.85 49.68
C VAL A 158 11.58 3.42 50.35
N GLN A 159 11.56 3.21 51.66
CA GLN A 159 12.73 2.76 52.41
C GLN A 159 13.16 1.35 51.96
N ASN A 160 12.22 0.44 51.74
CA ASN A 160 12.52 -0.91 51.22
C ASN A 160 13.16 -0.85 49.82
N PHE A 161 12.64 0.00 48.92
CA PHE A 161 13.26 0.23 47.62
C PHE A 161 14.68 0.80 47.73
N ALA A 162 14.87 1.78 48.62
CA ALA A 162 16.19 2.39 48.85
C ALA A 162 17.20 1.38 49.43
N GLU A 163 16.77 0.49 50.31
CA GLU A 163 17.60 -0.60 50.81
C GLU A 163 18.00 -1.59 49.72
N CYS A 164 17.03 -2.02 48.90
CA CYS A 164 17.33 -2.90 47.77
C CYS A 164 18.35 -2.25 46.83
N ALA A 165 18.14 -1.00 46.43
CA ALA A 165 19.06 -0.26 45.55
C ALA A 165 20.47 -0.16 46.15
N ARG A 166 20.57 0.05 47.47
CA ARG A 166 21.86 0.09 48.19
C ARG A 166 22.57 -1.26 48.16
N ARG A 167 21.86 -2.36 48.43
CA ARG A 167 22.43 -3.73 48.41
C ARG A 167 22.94 -4.08 47.01
N VAL A 168 22.16 -3.77 45.97
CA VAL A 168 22.55 -4.01 44.58
C VAL A 168 23.80 -3.20 44.21
N LYS A 169 23.86 -1.92 44.58
CA LYS A 169 25.04 -1.09 44.34
C LYS A 169 26.29 -1.68 44.99
N GLN A 170 26.17 -2.19 46.22
CA GLN A 170 27.29 -2.85 46.90
C GLN A 170 27.75 -4.12 46.18
N GLN A 171 26.82 -4.95 45.69
CA GLN A 171 27.15 -6.17 44.96
C GLN A 171 27.85 -5.89 43.62
N VAL A 172 27.45 -4.84 42.89
CA VAL A 172 28.14 -4.44 41.64
C VAL A 172 29.59 -4.03 41.93
N ASN A 173 29.81 -3.18 42.93
CA ASN A 173 31.16 -2.73 43.30
C ASN A 173 32.09 -3.87 43.79
N LEU A 174 31.52 -4.96 44.33
CA LEU A 174 32.27 -6.15 44.73
C LEU A 174 32.58 -7.08 43.56
N ALA A 175 31.73 -7.13 42.53
CA ALA A 175 31.94 -7.96 41.34
C ALA A 175 32.95 -7.36 40.35
N ASP A 176 33.19 -6.04 40.43
CA ASP A 176 34.16 -5.32 39.59
C ASP A 176 35.60 -5.29 40.17
N LYS A 177 35.84 -5.91 41.33
CA LYS A 177 37.14 -5.98 42.02
C LYS A 177 37.74 -7.38 41.96
#